data_AF-A0A914UC28-F1
#
_entry.id   AF-A0A914UC28-F1
#
_cell.length_a   1.000
_cell.length_b   1.000
_cell.length_c   1.000
_cell.angle_alpha   90.00
_cell.angle_beta   90.00
_cell.angle_gamma   90.00
#
_symmetry.space_group_name_H-M   'P 1'
#
loop_
_entity.id
_entity.type
_entity.pdbx_description
1 polymer ?
#
loop_
_entity_poly.entity_id
_entity_poly.type
_entity_poly.pdbx_seq_one_letter_code
_entity_poly.pdbx_strand_id
1 'polypeptide(L)'
;VWHKQCFKCTVCGMTLNMKNYKGYEKKPYCDPHYPKTVASVVADTPEMRRLQENSKFQSQVKYHADYEKMKGQKIDIVDDPEMTR
;
A
#
# COMPACT_ATOMS: atom_id res chain seq x y z
N VAL A 1 35.40 14.25 19.30
CA VAL A 1 36.34 14.47 18.16
C VAL A 1 36.46 13.16 17.40
N TRP A 2 36.26 13.14 16.09
CA TRP A 2 36.39 11.94 15.26
C TRP A 2 37.79 11.92 14.62
N HIS A 3 38.55 10.85 14.83
CA HIS A 3 39.86 10.69 14.18
C HIS A 3 39.69 10.18 12.74
N LYS A 4 40.58 10.59 11.82
CA LYS A 4 40.52 10.20 10.38
C LYS A 4 40.48 8.68 10.15
N GLN A 5 41.14 7.89 11.00
CA GLN A 5 41.13 6.43 10.91
C GLN A 5 39.93 5.78 11.62
N CYS A 6 39.27 6.50 12.52
CA CYS A 6 38.12 5.99 13.28
C CYS A 6 36.79 6.26 12.56
N PHE A 7 36.78 7.18 11.60
CA PHE A 7 35.58 7.57 10.88
C PHE A 7 35.32 6.65 9.70
N LYS A 8 34.64 5.54 9.97
CA LYS A 8 34.32 4.50 8.99
C LYS A 8 32.83 4.19 8.96
N CYS A 9 32.30 3.82 7.80
CA CYS A 9 30.91 3.39 7.69
C CYS A 9 30.68 2.13 8.52
N THR A 10 29.57 2.10 9.26
CA THR A 10 29.18 0.96 10.12
C THR A 10 28.85 -0.31 9.32
N VAL A 11 28.43 -0.16 8.06
CA VAL A 11 28.02 -1.29 7.20
C VAL A 11 29.20 -1.85 6.40
N CYS A 12 29.96 -1.00 5.71
CA CYS A 12 31.03 -1.45 4.81
C CYS A 12 32.46 -1.17 5.30
N GLY A 13 32.64 -0.51 6.45
CA GLY A 13 33.97 -0.21 6.99
C GLY A 13 34.78 0.81 6.19
N MET A 14 34.26 1.35 5.08
CA MET A 14 34.93 2.36 4.27
C MET A 14 35.18 3.63 5.09
N THR A 15 36.40 4.17 5.02
CA THR A 15 36.75 5.45 5.65
C THR A 15 35.93 6.57 5.03
N LEU A 16 35.17 7.26 5.87
CA LEU A 16 34.36 8.41 5.51
C LEU A 16 35.18 9.69 5.70
N ASN A 17 34.75 10.74 5.04
CA ASN A 17 35.23 12.10 5.18
C ASN A 17 34.03 13.00 5.56
N MET A 18 34.33 14.25 5.90
CA MET A 18 33.29 15.21 6.33
C MET A 18 32.24 15.51 5.24
N LYS A 19 32.55 15.25 3.96
CA LYS A 19 31.69 15.57 2.79
C LYS A 19 30.79 14.40 2.38
N ASN A 20 31.19 13.15 2.61
CA ASN A 20 30.52 11.92 2.13
C ASN A 20 29.86 11.10 3.28
N TYR A 21 29.80 11.68 4.47
CA TYR A 21 29.19 11.07 5.64
C TYR A 21 27.73 11.48 5.82
N LYS A 22 26.89 10.50 6.17
CA LYS A 22 25.53 10.72 6.69
C LYS A 22 25.38 10.06 8.05
N GLY A 23 24.93 10.85 9.03
CA GLY A 23 24.70 10.40 10.40
C GLY A 23 23.28 9.90 10.61
N TYR A 24 23.15 8.66 11.05
CA TYR A 24 21.88 8.07 11.47
C TYR A 24 22.07 7.43 12.84
N GLU A 25 21.18 7.70 13.79
CA GLU A 25 21.25 7.15 15.17
C GLU A 25 22.65 7.21 15.82
N LYS A 26 23.34 8.35 15.66
CA LYS A 26 24.70 8.61 16.17
C LYS A 26 25.81 7.72 15.58
N LYS A 27 25.54 7.02 14.46
CA LYS A 27 26.49 6.15 13.77
C LYS A 27 26.88 6.67 12.36
N PRO A 28 28.14 6.46 11.94
CA PRO A 28 28.63 6.77 10.60
C PRO A 28 28.12 5.85 9.49
N TYR A 29 27.52 6.43 8.43
CA TYR A 29 27.11 5.74 7.20
C TYR A 29 27.62 6.46 5.93
N CYS A 30 27.91 5.69 4.87
CA CYS A 30 28.12 6.22 3.52
C CYS A 30 26.77 6.45 2.83
N ASP A 31 26.74 7.28 1.79
CA ASP A 31 25.50 7.58 1.04
C ASP A 31 24.69 6.34 0.59
N PRO A 32 25.32 5.24 0.09
CA PRO A 32 24.58 4.04 -0.29
C PRO A 32 23.97 3.27 0.88
N HIS A 33 24.59 3.32 2.06
CA HIS A 33 24.15 2.58 3.25
C HIS A 33 23.40 3.46 4.25
N TYR A 34 23.13 4.71 3.91
CA TYR A 34 22.32 5.58 4.74
C TYR A 34 20.86 5.12 4.69
N PRO A 35 20.24 4.76 5.83
CA PRO A 35 18.84 4.37 5.87
C PRO A 35 17.98 5.54 5.40
N LYS A 36 17.57 5.50 4.13
CA LYS A 36 16.59 6.44 3.60
C LYS A 36 15.26 6.03 4.20
N THR A 37 14.75 6.83 5.13
CA THR A 37 13.38 6.72 5.61
C THR A 37 12.47 6.97 4.41
N VAL A 38 12.12 5.90 3.69
CA VAL A 38 10.96 5.94 2.80
C VAL A 38 9.80 6.25 3.71
N ALA A 39 9.10 7.35 3.46
CA ALA A 39 7.88 7.65 4.18
C ALA A 39 6.96 6.45 3.97
N SER A 40 6.82 5.62 5.01
CA SER A 40 5.74 4.66 5.09
C SER A 40 4.48 5.52 5.10
N VAL A 41 3.91 5.72 3.91
CA VAL A 41 2.53 6.15 3.78
C VAL A 41 1.75 5.16 4.62
N VAL A 42 1.23 5.67 5.72
CA VAL A 42 0.42 4.99 6.70
C VAL A 42 -0.57 4.07 5.97
N ALA A 43 -0.21 2.79 5.85
CA ALA A 43 -0.97 1.79 5.10
C ALA A 43 -1.98 1.06 5.98
N ASP A 44 -1.89 1.22 7.31
CA ASP A 44 -2.69 0.44 8.26
C ASP A 44 -3.49 1.30 9.24
N THR A 45 -3.85 2.55 8.88
CA THR A 45 -4.98 3.15 9.60
C THR A 45 -6.24 2.35 9.28
N PRO A 46 -6.98 1.89 10.30
CA PRO A 46 -8.19 1.09 10.09
C PRO A 46 -9.25 1.83 9.26
N GLU A 47 -9.16 3.16 9.17
CA GLU A 47 -10.06 3.99 8.38
C GLU A 47 -9.86 3.85 6.86
N MET A 48 -8.61 3.71 6.39
CA MET A 48 -8.34 3.57 4.95
C MET A 48 -8.89 2.25 4.40
N ARG A 49 -8.88 1.19 5.22
CA ARG A 49 -9.48 -0.12 4.89
C ARG A 49 -10.99 -0.02 4.68
N ARG A 50 -11.68 0.72 5.55
CA ARG A 50 -13.15 0.94 5.46
C ARG A 50 -13.54 1.72 4.21
N LEU A 51 -12.75 2.75 3.85
CA LEU A 51 -12.99 3.55 2.63
C LEU A 51 -12.82 2.70 1.36
N GLN A 52 -11.83 1.80 1.33
CA GLN A 52 -11.60 0.93 0.17
C GLN A 52 -12.72 -0.12 0.00
N GLU A 53 -13.18 -0.74 1.09
CA GLU A 53 -14.28 -1.70 1.04
C GLU A 53 -15.58 -1.05 0.55
N ASN A 54 -15.89 0.14 1.04
CA ASN A 54 -17.07 0.89 0.61
C ASN A 54 -16.99 1.32 -0.87
N SER A 55 -15.82 1.74 -1.35
CA SER A 55 -15.61 2.16 -2.74
C SER A 55 -15.78 1.01 -3.74
N LYS A 56 -15.34 -0.21 -3.40
CA LYS A 56 -15.50 -1.40 -4.25
C LYS A 56 -16.96 -1.75 -4.48
N PHE A 57 -17.82 -1.56 -3.49
CA PHE A 57 -19.23 -1.93 -3.57
C PHE A 57 -20.08 -0.90 -4.35
N GLN A 58 -19.68 0.36 -4.37
CA GLN A 58 -20.47 1.48 -4.90
C GLN A 58 -20.11 1.88 -6.35
N SER A 59 -19.18 1.19 -7.01
CA SER A 59 -18.75 1.58 -8.36
C SER A 59 -19.71 1.11 -9.46
N GLN A 60 -19.86 1.93 -10.52
CA GLN A 60 -20.66 1.63 -11.72
C GLN A 60 -20.26 0.30 -12.39
N VAL A 61 -19.05 -0.20 -12.15
CA VAL A 61 -18.58 -1.51 -12.65
C VAL A 61 -19.38 -2.65 -12.05
N LYS A 62 -19.71 -2.60 -10.75
CA LYS A 62 -20.55 -3.62 -10.11
C LYS A 62 -21.98 -3.57 -10.68
N TYR A 63 -22.54 -2.36 -10.81
CA TYR A 63 -23.85 -2.17 -11.42
C TYR A 63 -23.91 -2.71 -12.86
N HIS A 64 -22.89 -2.41 -13.67
CA HIS A 64 -22.81 -2.91 -15.04
C HIS A 64 -22.65 -4.44 -15.09
N ALA A 65 -21.79 -5.00 -14.24
CA ALA A 65 -21.59 -6.45 -14.15
C ALA A 65 -22.86 -7.20 -13.67
N ASP A 66 -23.57 -6.64 -12.70
CA ASP A 66 -24.84 -7.19 -12.21
C ASP A 66 -25.94 -7.06 -13.28
N TYR A 67 -25.95 -5.95 -14.04
CA TYR A 67 -26.87 -5.74 -15.16
C TYR A 67 -26.63 -6.74 -16.31
N GLU A 68 -25.38 -6.98 -16.69
CA GLU A 68 -25.03 -7.98 -17.72
C GLU A 68 -25.40 -9.40 -17.30
N LYS A 69 -25.19 -9.76 -16.02
CA LYS A 69 -25.60 -11.06 -15.49
C LYS A 69 -27.12 -11.24 -15.48
N MET A 70 -27.85 -10.19 -15.11
CA MET A 70 -29.31 -10.27 -15.02
C MET A 70 -29.99 -10.28 -16.40
N LYS A 71 -29.37 -9.68 -17.43
CA LYS A 71 -29.91 -9.65 -18.80
C LYS A 71 -30.08 -11.03 -19.45
N GLY A 72 -29.43 -12.07 -18.93
CA GLY A 72 -29.53 -13.46 -19.42
C GLY A 72 -30.21 -14.44 -18.45
N GLN A 73 -30.52 -14.03 -17.21
CA GLN A 73 -31.07 -14.92 -16.21
C GLN A 73 -32.60 -14.86 -16.28
N LYS A 74 -33.20 -15.82 -16.99
CA LYS A 74 -34.66 -16.04 -16.97
C LYS A 74 -35.09 -16.25 -15.51
N ILE A 75 -35.87 -15.32 -14.97
CA ILE A 75 -36.59 -15.55 -13.74
C ILE A 75 -37.75 -16.48 -14.09
N ASP A 76 -37.65 -17.75 -13.71
CA ASP A 76 -38.78 -18.66 -13.86
C ASP A 76 -39.80 -18.25 -12.80
N ILE A 77 -40.77 -17.44 -13.21
CA ILE A 77 -41.94 -17.10 -12.39
C ILE A 77 -42.70 -18.41 -12.23
N VAL A 78 -42.75 -18.93 -11.00
CA VAL A 78 -43.62 -20.06 -10.68
C VAL A 78 -45.04 -19.60 -10.96
N ASP A 79 -45.71 -20.25 -11.90
CA ASP A 79 -47.10 -19.96 -12.26
C ASP A 79 -47.97 -20.11 -11.02
N ASP A 80 -48.36 -18.98 -10.43
CA ASP A 80 -49.33 -18.90 -9.35
C ASP A 80 -50.72 -19.24 -9.95
N PRO A 81 -51.40 -20.30 -9.46
CA PRO A 81 -52.64 -20.80 -10.05
C PRO A 81 -53.84 -19.83 -9.96
N GLU A 82 -53.69 -18.62 -9.41
CA GLU A 82 -54.74 -17.59 -9.45
C GLU A 82 -54.83 -16.80 -10.77
N MET A 83 -53.85 -16.88 -11.68
CA MET A 83 -53.87 -16.10 -12.95
C MET A 83 -54.72 -16.72 -14.07
N THR A 84 -55.36 -17.87 -13.84
CA THR A 84 -56.19 -18.58 -14.84
C THR A 84 -57.67 -18.64 -14.50
N ARG A 85 -58.21 -17.65 -13.79
CA ARG A 85 -59.64 -17.59 -13.44
C ARG A 85 -60.39 -16.47 -14.12
#